data_AF-W4PJC4-F1
#
_entry.id   AF-W4PJC4-F1
#
_cell.length_a   1.000
_cell.length_b   1.000
_cell.length_c   1.000
_cell.angle_alpha   90.00
_cell.angle_beta   90.00
_cell.angle_gamma   90.00
#
_symmetry.space_group_name_H-M   'P 1'
#
loop_
_entity.id
_entity.type
_entity.pdbx_description
1 polymer ?
#
loop_
_entity_poly.entity_id
_entity_poly.type
_entity_poly.pdbx_seq_one_letter_code
_entity_poly.pdbx_strand_id
1 'polypeptide(L)'
;MFYVDTAFPQKWRATVKQGIEDWNSAFEAAGFKNAIKAMDYPKNDPSFDPDDMRYSCVKYAVTGIANAMGPSHVDPRTGEILTADVIWYHNVVSLLHNWRFTQTAAVDPRARKAVFDDELMSESMRYVAAHEIGHTLGLMHNMGASYSFPVDSLRNPSFTQKYGTTPSIMDYARNNFIAQPGDFEKGVRLTPPVLGVYDIYAINWGYRLIKGAATPEEEKATLNAWIKEKQHDRMYEFGAQQVFGTIDPTAQSEDLGNDHIKAGNYAISNLKIIMKNLEKWTYREGDTYNDVETIYQEVVKQYARHLRHAMPYIGGVRFREIRQGEEAMPKTMSTSKHKKPRWYGWSIRHAPITAG
;
A
#
# COMPACT_ATOMS: atom_id res chain seq x y z
N MET A 1 1.76 12.76 19.75
CA MET A 1 3.12 12.23 19.99
C MET A 1 3.07 10.73 19.76
N PHE A 2 4.04 10.16 19.02
CA PHE A 2 4.21 8.71 18.91
C PHE A 2 5.54 8.31 19.55
N TYR A 3 5.52 7.26 20.36
CA TYR A 3 6.71 6.72 21.01
C TYR A 3 7.12 5.42 20.30
N VAL A 4 8.36 5.36 19.83
CA VAL A 4 8.92 4.22 19.09
C VAL A 4 9.77 3.39 20.04
N ASP A 5 9.47 2.10 20.07
CA ASP A 5 10.11 1.15 20.95
C ASP A 5 11.63 1.09 20.72
N THR A 6 12.38 1.12 21.81
CA THR A 6 13.84 1.00 21.78
C THR A 6 14.33 -0.41 21.43
N ALA A 7 13.45 -1.41 21.36
CA ALA A 7 13.75 -2.74 20.84
C ALA A 7 13.89 -2.78 19.31
N PHE A 8 13.39 -1.77 18.58
CA PHE A 8 13.67 -1.66 17.14
C PHE A 8 15.18 -1.66 16.87
N PRO A 9 15.67 -2.45 15.91
CA PRO A 9 17.06 -2.39 15.47
C PRO A 9 17.48 -0.96 15.15
N GLN A 10 18.62 -0.53 15.68
CA GLN A 10 19.08 0.87 15.62
C GLN A 10 19.10 1.40 14.18
N LYS A 11 19.51 0.57 13.23
CA LYS A 11 19.58 0.90 11.80
C LYS A 11 18.24 1.28 11.15
N TRP A 12 17.11 0.82 11.69
CA TRP A 12 15.78 1.07 11.12
C TRP A 12 14.93 2.03 11.93
N ARG A 13 15.29 2.31 13.18
CA ARG A 13 14.46 3.13 14.07
C ARG A 13 14.24 4.55 13.53
N ALA A 14 15.29 5.16 12.97
CA ALA A 14 15.18 6.47 12.34
C ALA A 14 14.23 6.45 11.13
N THR A 15 14.27 5.39 10.33
CA THR A 15 13.37 5.19 9.19
C THR A 15 11.91 5.06 9.63
N VAL A 16 11.65 4.30 10.70
CA VAL A 16 10.29 4.16 11.26
C VAL A 16 9.77 5.51 11.75
N LYS A 17 10.57 6.27 12.51
CA LYS A 17 10.22 7.63 12.94
C LYS A 17 9.93 8.56 11.76
N GLN A 18 10.73 8.48 10.70
CA GLN A 18 10.49 9.26 9.48
C GLN A 18 9.13 8.91 8.84
N GLY A 19 8.78 7.64 8.72
CA GLY A 19 7.47 7.22 8.21
C GLY A 19 6.29 7.75 9.04
N ILE A 20 6.47 7.86 10.36
CA ILE A 20 5.47 8.47 11.24
C ILE A 20 5.35 9.98 10.96
N GLU A 21 6.48 10.69 10.87
CA GLU A 21 6.51 12.14 10.70
C GLU A 21 6.19 12.61 9.28
N ASP A 22 6.21 11.72 8.28
CA ASP A 22 5.83 12.04 6.90
C ASP A 22 4.39 12.58 6.79
N TRP A 23 3.50 12.14 7.67
CA TRP A 23 2.12 12.63 7.79
C TRP A 23 2.03 14.12 8.13
N ASN A 24 3.08 14.75 8.65
CA ASN A 24 3.09 16.21 8.86
C ASN A 24 2.82 16.97 7.56
N SER A 25 3.26 16.48 6.40
CA SER A 25 2.98 17.14 5.12
C SER A 25 1.49 17.19 4.78
N ALA A 26 0.72 16.17 5.16
CA ALA A 26 -0.74 16.15 5.03
C ALA A 26 -1.42 17.06 6.07
N PHE A 27 -0.92 17.07 7.31
CA PHE A 27 -1.43 17.95 8.36
C PHE A 27 -1.13 19.44 8.09
N GLU A 28 -0.01 19.75 7.45
CA GLU A 28 0.31 21.08 6.95
C GLU A 28 -0.71 21.56 5.92
N ALA A 29 -1.11 20.67 4.99
CA ALA A 29 -2.20 20.97 4.06
C ALA A 29 -3.53 21.20 4.80
N ALA A 30 -3.76 20.56 5.95
CA ALA A 30 -4.93 20.78 6.81
C ALA A 30 -4.82 22.04 7.69
N GLY A 31 -3.68 22.75 7.69
CA GLY A 31 -3.45 24.00 8.41
C GLY A 31 -2.73 23.86 9.76
N PHE A 32 -2.24 22.67 10.11
CA PHE A 32 -1.46 22.43 11.32
C PHE A 32 0.05 22.57 11.04
N LYS A 33 0.85 22.68 12.10
CA LYS A 33 2.32 22.62 12.01
C LYS A 33 2.83 21.65 13.05
N ASN A 34 3.76 20.77 12.67
CA ASN A 34 4.34 19.77 13.57
C ASN A 34 3.27 18.98 14.34
N ALA A 35 2.21 18.57 13.66
CA ALA A 35 1.08 17.86 14.27
C ALA A 35 1.51 16.50 14.83
N ILE A 36 2.47 15.86 14.18
CA ILE A 36 3.00 14.54 14.55
C ILE A 36 4.48 14.66 14.88
N LYS A 37 4.90 13.97 15.94
CA LYS A 37 6.29 13.88 16.37
C LYS A 37 6.57 12.49 16.89
N ALA A 38 7.66 11.90 16.44
CA ALA A 38 8.09 10.56 16.79
C ALA A 38 9.31 10.59 17.74
N MET A 39 9.16 10.01 18.92
CA MET A 39 10.20 9.97 19.97
C MET A 39 10.64 8.53 20.23
N ASP A 40 11.82 8.33 20.80
CA ASP A 40 12.11 7.03 21.43
C ASP A 40 11.26 6.88 22.69
N TYR A 41 11.09 5.65 23.17
CA TYR A 41 10.64 5.44 24.54
C TYR A 41 11.53 6.22 25.52
N PRO A 42 10.92 6.91 26.51
CA PRO A 42 11.69 7.69 27.47
C PRO A 42 12.57 6.76 28.32
N LYS A 43 13.83 7.14 28.53
CA LYS A 43 14.80 6.31 29.26
C LYS A 43 14.62 6.36 30.78
N ASN A 44 14.12 7.48 31.31
CA ASN A 44 14.13 7.80 32.74
C ASN A 44 12.77 8.32 33.20
N ASP A 45 11.67 7.76 32.69
CA ASP A 45 10.31 8.09 33.13
C ASP A 45 9.64 6.84 33.74
N PRO A 46 9.56 6.74 35.07
CA PRO A 46 8.93 5.59 35.73
C PRO A 46 7.40 5.56 35.55
N SER A 47 6.80 6.63 35.01
CA SER A 47 5.37 6.71 34.72
C SER A 47 5.01 6.34 33.28
N PHE A 48 6.03 6.06 32.45
CA PHE A 48 5.84 5.58 31.09
C PHE A 48 5.60 4.08 31.09
N ASP A 49 4.43 3.70 30.59
CA ASP A 49 4.05 2.33 30.30
C ASP A 49 3.54 2.31 28.85
N PRO A 50 4.16 1.53 27.94
CA PRO A 50 3.73 1.46 26.54
C PRO A 50 2.31 0.89 26.35
N ASP A 51 1.73 0.26 27.38
CA ASP A 51 0.35 -0.24 27.37
C ASP A 51 -0.65 0.76 28.00
N ASP A 52 -0.20 1.93 28.45
CA ASP A 52 -1.07 3.00 28.96
C ASP A 52 -1.66 3.84 27.81
N MET A 53 -2.99 4.01 27.83
CA MET A 53 -3.75 4.74 26.81
C MET A 53 -3.30 6.20 26.62
N ARG A 54 -2.58 6.79 27.59
CA ARG A 54 -2.00 8.14 27.46
C ARG A 54 -0.89 8.22 26.41
N TYR A 55 -0.29 7.11 26.02
CA TYR A 55 0.87 7.08 25.11
C TYR A 55 0.57 6.30 23.84
N SER A 56 0.53 7.00 22.70
CA SER A 56 0.53 6.33 21.40
C SER A 56 1.90 5.71 21.13
N CYS A 57 1.95 4.38 20.96
CA CYS A 57 3.19 3.63 20.88
C CYS A 57 3.31 2.84 19.56
N VAL A 58 4.55 2.62 19.14
CA VAL A 58 4.95 1.73 18.05
C VAL A 58 5.84 0.65 18.64
N LYS A 59 5.24 -0.51 18.92
CA LYS A 59 5.80 -1.62 19.69
C LYS A 59 6.49 -2.63 18.78
N TYR A 60 7.67 -3.12 19.18
CA TYR A 60 8.39 -4.12 18.41
C TYR A 60 8.14 -5.53 18.96
N ALA A 61 7.39 -6.35 18.23
CA ALA A 61 7.07 -7.71 18.61
C ALA A 61 8.05 -8.72 18.00
N VAL A 62 8.84 -9.39 18.84
CA VAL A 62 9.82 -10.42 18.42
C VAL A 62 9.13 -11.77 18.16
N THR A 63 8.21 -11.80 17.21
CA THR A 63 7.51 -13.04 16.81
C THR A 63 7.72 -13.34 15.32
N GLY A 64 7.48 -14.59 14.93
CA GLY A 64 7.58 -15.04 13.53
C GLY A 64 6.47 -14.55 12.61
N ILE A 65 5.49 -13.78 13.13
CA ILE A 65 4.38 -13.24 12.34
C ILE A 65 4.95 -12.23 11.32
N ALA A 66 4.63 -12.43 10.05
CA ALA A 66 5.06 -11.57 8.95
C ALA A 66 3.96 -10.54 8.66
N ASN A 67 3.85 -9.50 9.50
CA ASN A 67 2.88 -8.41 9.32
C ASN A 67 3.28 -7.13 10.07
N ALA A 68 2.49 -6.07 9.93
CA ALA A 68 2.38 -4.97 10.87
C ALA A 68 0.89 -4.63 11.07
N MET A 69 0.56 -3.92 12.15
CA MET A 69 -0.81 -3.51 12.42
C MET A 69 -0.83 -2.13 13.09
N GLY A 70 -1.70 -1.23 12.64
CA GLY A 70 -1.91 0.10 13.22
C GLY A 70 -3.29 0.28 13.87
N PRO A 71 -3.66 -0.49 14.91
CA PRO A 71 -4.92 -0.27 15.60
C PRO A 71 -4.91 1.05 16.39
N SER A 72 -6.11 1.53 16.68
CA SER A 72 -6.35 2.69 17.52
C SER A 72 -7.58 2.46 18.40
N HIS A 73 -7.63 3.17 19.53
CA HIS A 73 -8.82 3.22 20.37
C HIS A 73 -9.54 4.54 20.12
N VAL A 74 -10.84 4.45 19.83
CA VAL A 74 -11.68 5.58 19.46
C VAL A 74 -12.82 5.70 20.46
N ASP A 75 -13.10 6.91 20.94
CA ASP A 75 -14.31 7.16 21.73
C ASP A 75 -15.55 7.02 20.82
N PRO A 76 -16.43 6.03 21.04
CA PRO A 76 -17.56 5.78 20.16
C PRO A 76 -18.62 6.91 20.17
N ARG A 77 -18.55 7.85 21.13
CA ARG A 77 -19.50 8.96 21.28
C ARG A 77 -19.09 10.17 20.46
N THR A 78 -17.79 10.42 20.33
CA THR A 78 -17.24 11.61 19.69
C THR A 78 -16.51 11.30 18.39
N GLY A 79 -16.05 10.06 18.19
CA GLY A 79 -15.16 9.68 17.11
C GLY A 79 -13.70 10.09 17.33
N GLU A 80 -13.36 10.65 18.50
CA GLU A 80 -12.00 11.06 18.83
C GLU A 80 -11.09 9.84 18.97
N ILE A 81 -9.94 9.90 18.29
CA ILE A 81 -8.89 8.88 18.42
C ILE A 81 -8.11 9.18 19.70
N LEU A 82 -8.26 8.31 20.70
CA LEU A 82 -7.67 8.49 22.03
C LEU A 82 -6.23 8.00 22.09
N THR A 83 -5.93 6.87 21.46
CA THR A 83 -4.58 6.31 21.41
C THR A 83 -4.36 5.47 20.16
N ALA A 84 -3.10 5.36 19.77
CA ALA A 84 -2.63 4.50 18.70
C ALA A 84 -1.69 3.44 19.26
N ASP A 85 -1.88 2.17 18.88
CA ASP A 85 -1.10 1.06 19.40
C ASP A 85 -0.53 0.19 18.28
N VAL A 86 0.47 0.73 17.57
CA VAL A 86 1.05 0.07 16.40
C VAL A 86 1.90 -1.13 16.83
N ILE A 87 1.61 -2.30 16.26
CA ILE A 87 2.37 -3.53 16.48
C ILE A 87 3.21 -3.82 15.24
N TRP A 88 4.52 -3.81 15.42
CA TRP A 88 5.49 -4.14 14.39
C TRP A 88 6.09 -5.51 14.65
N TYR A 89 5.76 -6.51 13.83
CA TYR A 89 6.31 -7.85 14.01
C TYR A 89 7.69 -7.98 13.35
N HIS A 90 8.62 -8.69 14.00
CA HIS A 90 9.99 -8.86 13.54
C HIS A 90 10.07 -9.38 12.10
N ASN A 91 9.22 -10.35 11.74
CA ASN A 91 9.30 -11.03 10.46
C ASN A 91 8.70 -10.24 9.28
N VAL A 92 8.26 -8.99 9.48
CA VAL A 92 7.91 -8.08 8.38
C VAL A 92 9.10 -7.84 7.44
N VAL A 93 10.34 -7.96 7.96
CA VAL A 93 11.57 -7.82 7.16
C VAL A 93 11.62 -8.86 6.04
N SER A 94 11.32 -10.12 6.36
CA SER A 94 11.26 -11.21 5.38
C SER A 94 10.13 -11.00 4.37
N LEU A 95 8.99 -10.47 4.82
CA LEU A 95 7.86 -10.14 3.95
C LEU A 95 8.22 -9.06 2.94
N LEU A 96 8.83 -7.96 3.40
CA LEU A 96 9.26 -6.85 2.57
C LEU A 96 10.35 -7.29 1.59
N HIS A 97 11.29 -8.12 2.04
CA HIS A 97 12.28 -8.74 1.17
C HIS A 97 11.61 -9.51 0.03
N ASN A 98 10.72 -10.45 0.36
CA ASN A 98 10.10 -11.33 -0.62
C ASN A 98 9.21 -10.56 -1.60
N TRP A 99 8.45 -9.56 -1.13
CA TRP A 99 7.68 -8.68 -2.01
C TRP A 99 8.58 -7.89 -2.94
N ARG A 100 9.61 -7.21 -2.43
CA ARG A 100 10.49 -6.41 -3.26
C ARG A 100 11.24 -7.28 -4.27
N PHE A 101 11.70 -8.46 -3.88
CA PHE A 101 12.36 -9.41 -4.76
C PHE A 101 11.41 -9.86 -5.88
N THR A 102 10.27 -10.45 -5.54
CA THR A 102 9.33 -11.01 -6.53
C THR A 102 8.69 -9.96 -7.43
N GLN A 103 8.56 -8.71 -6.97
CA GLN A 103 7.90 -7.64 -7.71
C GLN A 103 8.88 -6.76 -8.50
N THR A 104 10.17 -6.68 -8.13
CA THR A 104 11.10 -5.71 -8.76
C THR A 104 12.47 -6.26 -9.13
N ALA A 105 12.90 -7.47 -8.72
CA ALA A 105 14.26 -7.95 -9.00
C ALA A 105 14.57 -8.08 -10.51
N ALA A 106 13.56 -8.20 -11.37
CA ALA A 106 13.73 -8.14 -12.83
C ALA A 106 14.33 -6.81 -13.30
N VAL A 107 14.03 -5.70 -12.60
CA VAL A 107 14.36 -4.32 -13.00
C VAL A 107 15.30 -3.59 -12.05
N ASP A 108 15.28 -3.90 -10.74
CA ASP A 108 16.13 -3.29 -9.72
C ASP A 108 17.24 -4.27 -9.31
N PRO A 109 18.50 -4.06 -9.75
CA PRO A 109 19.60 -4.93 -9.36
C PRO A 109 19.85 -4.99 -7.84
N ARG A 110 19.45 -3.97 -7.09
CA ARG A 110 19.63 -3.91 -5.63
C ARG A 110 18.78 -4.97 -4.91
N ALA A 111 17.65 -5.35 -5.52
CA ALA A 111 16.73 -6.35 -4.98
C ALA A 111 17.12 -7.81 -5.29
N ARG A 112 18.32 -8.07 -5.84
CA ARG A 112 18.81 -9.41 -6.23
C ARG A 112 19.77 -10.02 -5.19
N LYS A 113 19.63 -9.62 -3.93
CA LYS A 113 20.46 -10.05 -2.81
C LYS A 113 19.59 -10.79 -1.80
N ALA A 114 20.10 -11.87 -1.21
CA ALA A 114 19.43 -12.59 -0.13
C ALA A 114 19.22 -11.72 1.12
N VAL A 115 20.13 -10.76 1.36
CA VAL A 115 19.98 -9.72 2.37
C VAL A 115 20.14 -8.38 1.67
N PHE A 116 19.11 -7.56 1.75
CA PHE A 116 19.16 -6.21 1.18
C PHE A 116 20.09 -5.31 1.97
N ASP A 117 20.70 -4.36 1.25
CA ASP A 117 21.35 -3.23 1.90
C ASP A 117 20.32 -2.44 2.72
N ASP A 118 20.77 -1.80 3.79
CA ASP A 118 19.89 -1.09 4.72
C ASP A 118 19.05 -0.02 4.02
N GLU A 119 19.59 0.67 3.01
CA GLU A 119 18.87 1.68 2.23
C GLU A 119 17.62 1.12 1.54
N LEU A 120 17.74 -0.03 0.87
CA LEU A 120 16.63 -0.64 0.15
C LEU A 120 15.56 -1.20 1.12
N MET A 121 16.00 -1.79 2.23
CA MET A 121 15.09 -2.26 3.27
C MET A 121 14.37 -1.08 3.93
N SER A 122 15.09 0.00 4.25
CA SER A 122 14.52 1.22 4.82
C SER A 122 13.49 1.88 3.91
N GLU A 123 13.69 1.88 2.58
CA GLU A 123 12.67 2.35 1.62
C GLU A 123 11.33 1.61 1.82
N SER A 124 11.39 0.27 1.98
CA SER A 124 10.20 -0.56 2.19
C SER A 124 9.60 -0.39 3.59
N MET A 125 10.45 -0.28 4.62
CA MET A 125 10.00 -0.11 6.00
C MET A 125 9.35 1.25 6.24
N ARG A 126 9.86 2.32 5.61
CA ARG A 126 9.26 3.66 5.70
C ARG A 126 7.82 3.66 5.21
N TYR A 127 7.55 2.99 4.09
CA TYR A 127 6.19 2.83 3.57
C TYR A 127 5.28 2.10 4.56
N VAL A 128 5.72 0.96 5.12
CA VAL A 128 4.91 0.21 6.09
C VAL A 128 4.63 1.06 7.33
N ALA A 129 5.65 1.75 7.86
CA ALA A 129 5.48 2.65 9.00
C ALA A 129 4.45 3.76 8.69
N ALA A 130 4.56 4.42 7.53
CA ALA A 130 3.59 5.44 7.13
C ALA A 130 2.19 4.86 6.94
N HIS A 131 2.06 3.66 6.35
CA HIS A 131 0.78 2.98 6.15
C HIS A 131 0.07 2.67 7.48
N GLU A 132 0.77 2.05 8.43
CA GLU A 132 0.18 1.74 9.74
C GLU A 132 -0.21 3.02 10.48
N ILE A 133 0.58 4.09 10.37
CA ILE A 133 0.20 5.38 10.97
C ILE A 133 -1.05 5.95 10.32
N GLY A 134 -1.25 5.77 9.01
CA GLY A 134 -2.50 6.16 8.34
C GLY A 134 -3.74 5.53 9.01
N HIS A 135 -3.67 4.25 9.40
CA HIS A 135 -4.75 3.61 10.17
C HIS A 135 -4.96 4.25 11.54
N THR A 136 -3.88 4.63 12.22
CA THR A 136 -3.97 5.33 13.51
C THR A 136 -4.55 6.73 13.40
N LEU A 137 -4.60 7.29 12.18
CA LEU A 137 -5.24 8.57 11.86
C LEU A 137 -6.68 8.38 11.35
N GLY A 138 -7.24 7.18 11.43
CA GLY A 138 -8.61 6.87 11.02
C GLY A 138 -8.78 6.57 9.53
N LEU A 139 -7.69 6.40 8.78
CA LEU A 139 -7.77 6.04 7.37
C LEU A 139 -7.95 4.53 7.20
N MET A 140 -8.95 4.15 6.42
CA MET A 140 -9.15 2.77 5.98
C MET A 140 -8.31 2.47 4.75
N HIS A 141 -8.14 1.19 4.42
CA HIS A 141 -7.56 0.80 3.14
C HIS A 141 -8.34 1.40 1.98
N ASN A 142 -7.63 1.98 1.00
CA ASN A 142 -8.19 2.41 -0.27
C ASN A 142 -7.71 1.50 -1.40
N MET A 143 -8.33 0.32 -1.50
CA MET A 143 -7.97 -0.71 -2.48
C MET A 143 -8.33 -0.33 -3.93
N GLY A 144 -8.99 0.81 -4.16
CA GLY A 144 -9.31 1.30 -5.50
C GLY A 144 -8.34 2.37 -6.01
N ALA A 145 -7.38 2.81 -5.19
CA ALA A 145 -6.53 3.93 -5.51
C ALA A 145 -5.64 3.66 -6.74
N SER A 146 -4.93 2.52 -6.81
CA SER A 146 -4.03 2.18 -7.92
C SER A 146 -4.79 2.06 -9.25
N TYR A 147 -6.07 1.68 -9.20
CA TYR A 147 -6.93 1.53 -10.36
C TYR A 147 -7.25 2.87 -11.06
N SER A 148 -6.92 4.00 -10.43
CA SER A 148 -7.00 5.33 -11.05
C SER A 148 -5.94 5.54 -12.15
N PHE A 149 -4.82 4.81 -12.09
CA PHE A 149 -3.69 5.03 -13.00
C PHE A 149 -3.82 4.24 -14.30
N PRO A 150 -3.60 4.86 -15.48
CA PRO A 150 -3.33 4.12 -16.70
C PRO A 150 -2.06 3.27 -16.53
N VAL A 151 -2.11 2.00 -16.92
CA VAL A 151 -0.99 1.04 -16.75
C VAL A 151 0.32 1.56 -17.34
N ASP A 152 0.29 2.19 -18.52
CA ASP A 152 1.52 2.68 -19.17
C ASP A 152 2.17 3.86 -18.44
N SER A 153 1.38 4.64 -17.68
CA SER A 153 1.90 5.76 -16.90
C SER A 153 2.85 5.28 -15.80
N LEU A 154 2.68 4.05 -15.31
CA LEU A 154 3.57 3.42 -14.34
C LEU A 154 4.95 3.03 -14.91
N ARG A 155 5.15 3.19 -16.22
CA ARG A 155 6.46 3.06 -16.89
C ARG A 155 7.06 4.41 -17.29
N ASN A 156 6.39 5.51 -16.93
CA ASN A 156 6.83 6.85 -17.27
C ASN A 156 7.58 7.48 -16.07
N PRO A 157 8.84 7.95 -16.25
CA PRO A 157 9.61 8.56 -15.18
C PRO A 157 8.94 9.80 -14.57
N SER A 158 8.50 10.77 -15.38
CA SER A 158 7.91 12.00 -14.83
C SER A 158 6.61 11.74 -14.07
N PHE A 159 5.82 10.77 -14.53
CA PHE A 159 4.60 10.37 -13.83
C PHE A 159 4.90 9.69 -12.49
N THR A 160 5.74 8.64 -12.50
CA THR A 160 6.04 7.87 -11.29
C THR A 160 6.90 8.64 -10.29
N GLN A 161 7.70 9.60 -10.72
CA GLN A 161 8.38 10.51 -9.79
C GLN A 161 7.42 11.45 -9.06
N LYS A 162 6.30 11.82 -9.69
CA LYS A 162 5.28 12.67 -9.09
C LYS A 162 4.30 11.88 -8.22
N TYR A 163 3.86 10.72 -8.68
CA TYR A 163 2.74 10.01 -8.08
C TYR A 163 3.07 8.60 -7.56
N GLY A 164 4.30 8.12 -7.73
CA GLY A 164 4.68 6.75 -7.40
C GLY A 164 3.80 5.72 -8.12
N THR A 165 3.33 4.74 -7.36
CA THR A 165 2.49 3.62 -7.82
C THR A 165 1.00 3.79 -7.56
N THR A 166 0.60 4.73 -6.70
CA THR A 166 -0.79 4.90 -6.25
C THR A 166 -1.06 6.32 -5.75
N PRO A 167 -2.29 6.87 -5.87
CA PRO A 167 -2.65 8.13 -5.26
C PRO A 167 -2.92 8.03 -3.75
N SER A 168 -2.94 6.82 -3.15
CA SER A 168 -3.07 6.62 -1.71
C SER A 168 -2.13 5.53 -1.22
N ILE A 169 -1.30 5.81 -0.22
CA ILE A 169 -0.44 4.78 0.40
C ILE A 169 -1.26 3.78 1.23
N MET A 170 -2.53 4.07 1.52
CA MET A 170 -3.49 3.13 2.13
C MET A 170 -3.93 2.01 1.18
N ASP A 171 -3.44 2.04 -0.06
CA ASP A 171 -3.53 0.95 -1.02
C ASP A 171 -2.33 0.00 -0.90
N TYR A 172 -2.52 -1.25 -1.30
CA TYR A 172 -1.51 -2.31 -1.32
C TYR A 172 -0.64 -2.27 -2.60
N ALA A 173 -0.34 -1.07 -3.11
CA ALA A 173 0.38 -0.83 -4.36
C ALA A 173 1.90 -0.63 -4.14
N ARG A 174 2.54 -1.50 -3.34
CA ARG A 174 3.84 -1.25 -2.69
C ARG A 174 5.05 -1.21 -3.62
N ASN A 175 5.05 -1.99 -4.69
CA ASN A 175 6.17 -2.07 -5.61
C ASN A 175 5.68 -2.09 -7.07
N ASN A 176 6.35 -1.32 -7.92
CA ASN A 176 6.00 -1.16 -9.32
C ASN A 176 6.39 -2.39 -10.16
N PHE A 177 5.62 -3.46 -10.09
CA PHE A 177 5.83 -4.68 -10.88
C PHE A 177 5.52 -4.51 -12.39
N ILE A 178 5.02 -3.34 -12.80
CA ILE A 178 4.76 -2.99 -14.20
C ILE A 178 6.02 -2.51 -14.91
N ALA A 179 6.95 -1.86 -14.19
CA ALA A 179 8.23 -1.44 -14.75
C ALA A 179 8.94 -2.62 -15.41
N GLN A 180 9.55 -2.38 -16.58
CA GLN A 180 10.28 -3.39 -17.36
C GLN A 180 11.79 -3.06 -17.37
N PRO A 181 12.67 -4.02 -17.74
CA PRO A 181 14.10 -3.74 -17.82
C PRO A 181 14.41 -2.49 -18.66
N GLY A 182 15.27 -1.60 -18.12
CA GLY A 182 15.58 -0.31 -18.72
C GLY A 182 14.69 0.85 -18.23
N ASP A 183 13.55 0.58 -17.57
CA ASP A 183 12.68 1.65 -17.05
C ASP A 183 13.25 2.28 -15.77
N PHE A 184 13.83 1.46 -14.88
CA PHE A 184 14.44 1.94 -13.64
C PHE A 184 15.62 2.89 -13.92
N GLU A 185 16.46 2.54 -14.89
CA GLU A 185 17.60 3.35 -15.33
C GLU A 185 17.16 4.68 -15.99
N LYS A 186 15.95 4.73 -16.55
CA LYS A 186 15.33 5.96 -17.06
C LYS A 186 14.71 6.83 -15.97
N GLY A 187 14.75 6.38 -14.72
CA GLY A 187 14.22 7.11 -13.57
C GLY A 187 12.78 6.78 -13.22
N VAL A 188 12.22 5.65 -13.67
CA VAL A 188 10.92 5.18 -13.18
C VAL A 188 11.01 4.85 -11.69
N ARG A 189 10.11 5.44 -10.89
CA ARG A 189 10.01 5.14 -9.47
C ARG A 189 9.37 3.76 -9.27
N LEU A 190 9.97 2.95 -8.40
CA LEU A 190 9.52 1.58 -8.13
C LEU A 190 8.64 1.45 -6.88
N THR A 191 8.39 2.56 -6.19
CA THR A 191 7.65 2.62 -4.93
C THR A 191 6.47 3.58 -5.02
N PRO A 192 5.52 3.48 -4.07
CA PRO A 192 4.54 4.52 -3.81
C PRO A 192 5.20 5.87 -3.51
N PRO A 193 4.42 6.97 -3.61
CA PRO A 193 4.86 8.25 -3.12
C PRO A 193 5.02 8.21 -1.59
N VAL A 194 5.66 9.23 -1.00
CA VAL A 194 5.74 9.36 0.46
C VAL A 194 4.34 9.41 1.07
N LEU A 195 3.50 10.30 0.54
CA LEU A 195 2.06 10.31 0.69
C LEU A 195 1.45 10.64 -0.67
N GLY A 196 0.33 10.01 -0.98
CA GLY A 196 -0.40 10.25 -2.20
C GLY A 196 -1.36 11.44 -2.10
N VAL A 197 -1.83 11.92 -3.25
CA VAL A 197 -2.77 13.06 -3.31
C VAL A 197 -4.08 12.78 -2.60
N TYR A 198 -4.52 11.51 -2.56
CA TYR A 198 -5.69 11.09 -1.82
C TYR A 198 -5.44 11.16 -0.31
N ASP A 199 -4.28 10.72 0.17
CA ASP A 199 -3.95 10.70 1.61
C ASP A 199 -3.96 12.12 2.17
N ILE A 200 -3.32 13.05 1.45
CA ILE A 200 -3.29 14.48 1.80
C ILE A 200 -4.70 15.05 1.81
N TYR A 201 -5.52 14.72 0.80
CA TYR A 201 -6.90 15.16 0.72
C TYR A 201 -7.77 14.60 1.86
N ALA A 202 -7.62 13.32 2.19
CA ALA A 202 -8.39 12.65 3.24
C ALA A 202 -8.06 13.24 4.62
N ILE A 203 -6.79 13.49 4.92
CA ILE A 203 -6.39 14.19 6.15
C ILE A 203 -6.91 15.62 6.17
N ASN A 204 -6.80 16.36 5.07
CA ASN A 204 -7.36 17.70 4.99
C ASN A 204 -8.89 17.70 5.20
N TRP A 205 -9.60 16.73 4.64
CA TRP A 205 -11.04 16.59 4.82
C TRP A 205 -11.41 16.22 6.25
N GLY A 206 -10.68 15.29 6.88
CA GLY A 206 -11.00 14.77 8.21
C GLY A 206 -10.51 15.61 9.39
N TYR A 207 -9.47 16.43 9.21
CA TYR A 207 -8.80 17.13 10.33
C TYR A 207 -8.83 18.65 10.23
N ARG A 208 -9.08 19.24 9.05
CA ARG A 208 -9.07 20.71 8.92
C ARG A 208 -10.20 21.31 9.74
N LEU A 209 -9.84 22.22 10.64
CA LEU A 209 -10.82 23.02 11.38
C LEU A 209 -11.58 23.97 10.45
N ILE A 210 -12.91 23.87 10.43
CA ILE A 210 -13.78 24.74 9.62
C ILE A 210 -14.19 25.95 10.46
N LYS A 211 -13.67 27.11 10.09
CA LYS A 211 -13.94 28.36 10.82
C LYS A 211 -15.45 28.64 10.88
N GLY A 212 -15.97 28.79 12.10
CA GLY A 212 -17.38 29.15 12.33
C GLY A 212 -18.32 27.96 12.46
N ALA A 213 -17.84 26.73 12.31
CA ALA A 213 -18.60 25.53 12.70
C ALA A 213 -18.28 25.19 14.17
N ALA A 214 -19.31 25.14 15.01
CA ALA A 214 -19.25 24.75 16.41
C ALA A 214 -19.72 23.30 16.65
N THR A 215 -20.39 22.70 15.66
CA THR A 215 -20.83 21.29 15.72
C THR A 215 -20.47 20.52 14.44
N PRO A 216 -20.37 19.19 14.49
CA PRO A 216 -20.15 18.36 13.30
C PRO A 216 -21.21 18.56 12.21
N GLU A 217 -22.45 18.90 12.58
CA GLU A 217 -23.53 19.20 11.62
C GLU A 217 -23.24 20.45 10.78
N GLU A 218 -22.65 21.47 11.38
CA GLU A 218 -22.33 22.74 10.71
C GLU A 218 -21.18 22.59 9.70
N GLU A 219 -20.33 21.58 9.87
CA GLU A 219 -19.23 21.28 8.94
C GLU A 219 -19.70 20.65 7.62
N LYS A 220 -20.86 19.95 7.64
CA LYS A 220 -21.32 19.09 6.54
C LYS A 220 -21.38 19.79 5.19
N ALA A 221 -21.85 21.04 5.14
CA ALA A 221 -21.98 21.77 3.88
C ALA A 221 -20.61 21.98 3.20
N THR A 222 -19.60 22.35 3.98
CA THR A 222 -18.22 22.55 3.51
C THR A 222 -17.58 21.22 3.10
N LEU A 223 -17.70 20.19 3.95
CA LEU A 223 -17.17 18.86 3.68
C LEU A 223 -17.76 18.24 2.41
N ASN A 224 -19.08 18.40 2.19
CA ASN A 224 -19.75 17.95 0.99
C ASN A 224 -19.28 18.72 -0.25
N ALA A 225 -19.03 20.02 -0.14
CA ALA A 225 -18.53 20.82 -1.25
C ALA A 225 -17.13 20.35 -1.69
N TRP A 226 -16.23 20.02 -0.75
CA TRP A 226 -14.91 19.47 -1.07
C TRP A 226 -14.97 18.09 -1.73
N ILE A 227 -15.92 17.23 -1.33
CA ILE A 227 -16.16 15.93 -2.00
C ILE A 227 -16.65 16.18 -3.42
N LYS A 228 -17.62 17.09 -3.60
CA LYS A 228 -18.19 17.43 -4.90
C LYS A 228 -17.15 17.99 -5.87
N GLU A 229 -16.18 18.77 -5.37
CA GLU A 229 -15.08 19.29 -6.19
C GLU A 229 -14.24 18.17 -6.84
N LYS A 230 -14.06 17.04 -6.13
CA LYS A 230 -13.22 15.93 -6.57
C LYS A 230 -14.00 14.76 -7.18
N GLN A 231 -15.33 14.80 -7.20
CA GLN A 231 -16.20 13.66 -7.55
C GLN A 231 -15.99 13.04 -8.95
N HIS A 232 -15.32 13.75 -9.86
CA HIS A 232 -15.03 13.27 -11.22
C HIS A 232 -13.54 12.95 -11.45
N ASP A 233 -12.71 13.12 -10.44
CA ASP A 233 -11.29 12.79 -10.49
C ASP A 233 -11.03 11.47 -9.78
N ARG A 234 -10.61 10.47 -10.56
CA ARG A 234 -10.38 9.10 -10.11
C ARG A 234 -9.22 8.99 -9.12
N MET A 235 -8.32 9.97 -9.05
CA MET A 235 -7.26 10.00 -8.05
C MET A 235 -7.81 10.24 -6.62
N TYR A 236 -9.05 10.71 -6.50
CA TYR A 236 -9.74 10.98 -5.24
C TYR A 236 -10.88 9.99 -4.95
N GLU A 237 -10.97 8.90 -5.72
CA GLU A 237 -12.01 7.87 -5.55
C GLU A 237 -11.59 6.88 -4.44
N PHE A 238 -12.54 6.55 -3.57
CA PHE A 238 -12.35 5.52 -2.52
C PHE A 238 -12.87 4.17 -3.01
N GLY A 239 -12.01 3.15 -2.97
CA GLY A 239 -12.39 1.75 -3.18
C GLY A 239 -12.28 0.96 -1.89
N ALA A 240 -13.41 0.53 -1.34
CA ALA A 240 -13.45 -0.23 -0.10
C ALA A 240 -12.75 -1.59 -0.22
N GLN A 241 -12.08 -2.01 0.86
CA GLN A 241 -11.56 -3.37 0.96
C GLN A 241 -12.71 -4.40 0.93
N GLN A 242 -12.55 -5.43 0.12
CA GLN A 242 -13.53 -6.50 -0.02
C GLN A 242 -13.17 -7.68 0.89
N VAL A 243 -14.15 -8.17 1.64
CA VAL A 243 -14.03 -9.33 2.55
C VAL A 243 -14.77 -10.52 1.93
N PHE A 244 -14.25 -11.74 2.11
CA PHE A 244 -14.81 -12.99 1.55
C PHE A 244 -14.76 -13.11 0.02
N GLY A 245 -13.78 -12.47 -0.62
CA GLY A 245 -13.50 -12.57 -2.05
C GLY A 245 -13.52 -11.23 -2.76
N THR A 246 -13.03 -11.21 -4.00
CA THR A 246 -12.93 -10.00 -4.82
C THR A 246 -13.94 -10.08 -5.97
N ILE A 247 -14.91 -9.18 -5.96
CA ILE A 247 -15.96 -9.09 -6.98
C ILE A 247 -15.92 -7.76 -7.73
N ASP A 248 -15.40 -6.70 -7.12
CA ASP A 248 -15.13 -5.45 -7.80
C ASP A 248 -13.72 -5.44 -8.40
N PRO A 249 -13.59 -5.44 -9.74
CA PRO A 249 -12.28 -5.38 -10.39
C PRO A 249 -11.60 -4.02 -10.27
N THR A 250 -12.25 -3.00 -9.70
CA THR A 250 -11.67 -1.65 -9.53
C THR A 250 -11.21 -1.36 -8.11
N ALA A 251 -11.33 -2.33 -7.20
CA ALA A 251 -10.90 -2.20 -5.81
C ALA A 251 -10.24 -3.49 -5.31
N GLN A 252 -9.02 -3.79 -5.75
CA GLN A 252 -8.34 -5.05 -5.43
C GLN A 252 -7.06 -4.81 -4.63
N SER A 253 -6.76 -5.68 -3.67
CA SER A 253 -5.46 -5.64 -3.01
C SER A 253 -4.34 -6.09 -3.95
N GLU A 254 -3.15 -5.50 -3.80
CA GLU A 254 -1.93 -5.87 -4.52
C GLU A 254 -1.99 -5.65 -6.04
N ASP A 255 -2.92 -4.85 -6.53
CA ASP A 255 -3.04 -4.53 -7.94
C ASP A 255 -2.26 -3.26 -8.33
N LEU A 256 -2.11 -3.04 -9.63
CA LEU A 256 -1.60 -1.79 -10.18
C LEU A 256 -2.28 -1.46 -11.50
N GLY A 257 -2.89 -0.28 -11.55
CA GLY A 257 -3.39 0.34 -12.76
C GLY A 257 -4.71 -0.23 -13.28
N ASN A 258 -5.28 0.46 -14.27
CA ASN A 258 -6.66 0.28 -14.70
C ASN A 258 -6.94 -0.88 -15.70
N ASP A 259 -5.93 -1.66 -16.06
CA ASP A 259 -6.03 -2.85 -16.92
C ASP A 259 -5.17 -3.99 -16.36
N HIS A 260 -5.77 -4.81 -15.49
CA HIS A 260 -5.12 -5.97 -14.87
C HIS A 260 -4.57 -7.01 -15.85
N ILE A 261 -5.12 -7.13 -17.06
CA ILE A 261 -4.56 -8.05 -18.07
C ILE A 261 -3.24 -7.47 -18.58
N LYS A 262 -3.20 -6.16 -18.85
CA LYS A 262 -1.99 -5.48 -19.31
C LYS A 262 -0.93 -5.44 -18.21
N ALA A 263 -1.30 -5.08 -16.98
CA ALA A 263 -0.42 -5.11 -15.82
C ALA A 263 0.12 -6.53 -15.56
N GLY A 264 -0.76 -7.54 -15.62
CA GLY A 264 -0.39 -8.94 -15.47
C GLY A 264 0.62 -9.43 -16.53
N ASN A 265 0.51 -8.99 -17.80
CA ASN A 265 1.52 -9.32 -18.81
C ASN A 265 2.91 -8.80 -18.44
N TYR A 266 3.01 -7.55 -18.00
CA TYR A 266 4.28 -6.95 -17.55
C TYR A 266 4.84 -7.62 -16.29
N ALA A 267 3.96 -7.96 -15.35
CA ALA A 267 4.36 -8.63 -14.13
C ALA A 267 4.88 -10.06 -14.43
N ILE A 268 4.17 -10.80 -15.27
CA ILE A 268 4.56 -12.17 -15.64
C ILE A 268 5.85 -12.19 -16.46
N SER A 269 6.10 -11.22 -17.34
CA SER A 269 7.39 -11.13 -18.04
C SER A 269 8.54 -10.93 -17.05
N ASN A 270 8.35 -10.11 -16.02
CA ASN A 270 9.32 -9.92 -14.94
C ASN A 270 9.53 -11.20 -14.13
N LEU A 271 8.45 -11.90 -13.74
CA LEU A 271 8.56 -13.17 -13.01
C LEU A 271 9.33 -14.24 -13.79
N LYS A 272 9.22 -14.29 -15.13
CA LYS A 272 10.02 -15.18 -15.97
C LYS A 272 11.51 -14.87 -15.91
N ILE A 273 11.88 -13.58 -15.85
CA ILE A 273 13.28 -13.15 -15.69
C ILE A 273 13.79 -13.58 -14.30
N ILE A 274 12.98 -13.35 -13.26
CA ILE A 274 13.33 -13.74 -11.89
C ILE A 274 13.52 -15.27 -11.81
N MET A 275 12.58 -16.05 -12.32
CA MET A 275 12.65 -17.51 -12.31
C MET A 275 13.89 -18.04 -13.03
N LYS A 276 14.25 -17.47 -14.19
CA LYS A 276 15.46 -17.85 -14.94
C LYS A 276 16.76 -17.60 -14.16
N ASN A 277 16.77 -16.63 -13.25
CA ASN A 277 17.94 -16.25 -12.47
C ASN A 277 17.83 -16.64 -10.99
N LEU A 278 16.80 -17.40 -10.61
CA LEU A 278 16.43 -17.62 -9.22
C LEU A 278 17.60 -18.18 -8.41
N GLU A 279 18.14 -19.33 -8.84
CA GLU A 279 19.29 -19.98 -8.18
C GLU A 279 20.50 -19.05 -8.06
N LYS A 280 20.75 -18.22 -9.07
CA LYS A 280 21.88 -17.29 -9.07
C LYS A 280 21.67 -16.13 -8.09
N TRP A 281 20.47 -15.56 -8.04
CA TRP A 281 20.19 -14.37 -7.21
C TRP A 281 19.90 -14.71 -5.75
N THR A 282 19.58 -15.97 -5.46
CA THR A 282 19.43 -16.47 -4.08
C THR A 282 20.59 -17.36 -3.65
N TYR A 283 21.67 -17.44 -4.44
CA TYR A 283 22.84 -18.25 -4.13
C TYR A 283 23.57 -17.77 -2.87
N ARG A 284 23.90 -18.71 -1.99
CA ARG A 284 24.75 -18.50 -0.82
C ARG A 284 25.70 -19.70 -0.66
N GLU A 285 27.00 -19.44 -0.70
CA GLU A 285 28.02 -20.49 -0.60
C GLU A 285 27.95 -21.16 0.77
N GLY A 286 27.83 -22.49 0.78
CA GLY A 286 27.76 -23.31 2.00
C GLY A 286 26.37 -23.47 2.62
N ASP A 287 25.36 -22.76 2.13
CA ASP A 287 23.98 -22.87 2.61
C ASP A 287 23.16 -23.95 1.85
N THR A 288 22.02 -24.36 2.42
CA THR A 288 21.08 -25.28 1.78
C THR A 288 20.19 -24.57 0.74
N TYR A 289 19.43 -25.34 -0.05
CA TYR A 289 18.49 -24.80 -1.03
C TYR A 289 17.20 -24.19 -0.43
N ASN A 290 17.09 -24.09 0.90
CA ASN A 290 15.88 -23.60 1.58
C ASN A 290 15.51 -22.17 1.13
N ASP A 291 16.49 -21.29 0.91
CA ASP A 291 16.25 -19.92 0.43
C ASP A 291 15.72 -19.93 -1.01
N VAL A 292 16.27 -20.81 -1.86
CA VAL A 292 15.82 -20.99 -3.26
C VAL A 292 14.38 -21.49 -3.28
N GLU A 293 14.06 -22.51 -2.47
CA GLU A 293 12.71 -23.07 -2.36
C GLU A 293 11.71 -22.04 -1.84
N THR A 294 12.08 -21.28 -0.81
CA THR A 294 11.23 -20.22 -0.23
C THR A 294 10.88 -19.18 -1.29
N ILE A 295 11.88 -18.65 -2.00
CA ILE A 295 11.64 -17.63 -3.02
C ILE A 295 10.91 -18.21 -4.24
N TYR A 296 11.16 -19.47 -4.62
CA TYR A 296 10.38 -20.16 -5.65
C TYR A 296 8.88 -20.15 -5.31
N GLN A 297 8.52 -20.53 -4.08
CA GLN A 297 7.14 -20.52 -3.62
C GLN A 297 6.54 -19.11 -3.67
N GLU A 298 7.30 -18.08 -3.29
CA GLU A 298 6.84 -16.68 -3.38
C GLU A 298 6.63 -16.23 -4.83
N VAL A 299 7.49 -16.62 -5.77
CA VAL A 299 7.29 -16.35 -7.21
C VAL A 299 6.02 -17.03 -7.72
N VAL A 300 5.76 -18.28 -7.34
CA VAL A 300 4.53 -19.00 -7.73
C VAL A 300 3.28 -18.35 -7.13
N LYS A 301 3.33 -17.94 -5.85
CA LYS A 301 2.24 -17.19 -5.19
C LYS A 301 1.96 -15.87 -5.91
N GLN A 302 3.02 -15.12 -6.25
CA GLN A 302 2.90 -13.84 -6.96
C GLN A 302 2.34 -14.04 -8.38
N TYR A 303 2.76 -15.09 -9.09
CA TYR A 303 2.20 -15.46 -10.39
C TYR A 303 0.70 -15.75 -10.30
N ALA A 304 0.29 -16.60 -9.36
CA ALA A 304 -1.12 -16.94 -9.14
C ALA A 304 -1.96 -15.70 -8.79
N ARG A 305 -1.41 -14.77 -8.00
CA ARG A 305 -2.05 -13.49 -7.66
C ARG A 305 -2.35 -12.66 -8.91
N HIS A 306 -1.38 -12.49 -9.81
CA HIS A 306 -1.59 -11.74 -11.06
C HIS A 306 -2.65 -12.37 -11.97
N LEU A 307 -2.74 -13.70 -12.02
CA LEU A 307 -3.82 -14.38 -12.75
C LEU A 307 -5.21 -14.08 -12.13
N ARG A 308 -5.27 -14.06 -10.79
CA ARG A 308 -6.52 -13.82 -10.04
C ARG A 308 -7.01 -12.38 -10.17
N HIS A 309 -6.14 -11.38 -10.31
CA HIS A 309 -6.57 -9.97 -10.50
C HIS A 309 -7.46 -9.76 -11.72
N ALA A 310 -7.37 -10.65 -12.71
CA ALA A 310 -8.19 -10.56 -13.91
C ALA A 310 -9.54 -11.30 -13.78
N MET A 311 -9.74 -12.12 -12.75
CA MET A 311 -10.96 -12.90 -12.54
C MET A 311 -12.22 -12.06 -12.27
N PRO A 312 -12.19 -10.98 -11.47
CA PRO A 312 -13.40 -10.20 -11.15
C PRO A 312 -14.04 -9.51 -12.37
N TYR A 313 -13.35 -9.45 -13.51
CA TYR A 313 -13.96 -9.00 -14.76
C TYR A 313 -15.00 -9.98 -15.35
N ILE A 314 -15.06 -11.22 -14.84
CA ILE A 314 -16.03 -12.24 -15.24
C ILE A 314 -17.20 -12.23 -14.27
N GLY A 315 -18.22 -11.43 -14.60
CA GLY A 315 -19.46 -11.42 -13.80
C GLY A 315 -19.34 -10.69 -12.47
N GLY A 316 -18.20 -10.06 -12.17
CA GLY A 316 -18.07 -9.15 -11.04
C GLY A 316 -18.86 -7.85 -11.21
N VAL A 317 -18.90 -7.07 -10.15
CA VAL A 317 -19.74 -5.88 -9.98
C VAL A 317 -18.86 -4.74 -9.52
N ARG A 318 -18.96 -3.59 -10.19
CA ARG A 318 -18.37 -2.34 -9.71
C ARG A 318 -19.32 -1.68 -8.73
N PHE A 319 -18.80 -1.33 -7.57
CA PHE A 319 -19.53 -0.57 -6.56
C PHE A 319 -19.21 0.91 -6.69
N ARG A 320 -20.23 1.73 -6.44
CA ARG A 320 -20.08 3.17 -6.27
C ARG A 320 -20.94 3.59 -5.09
N GLU A 321 -20.34 4.42 -4.24
CA GLU A 321 -21.08 5.16 -3.23
C GLU A 321 -21.83 6.29 -3.94
N ILE A 322 -23.17 6.18 -3.98
CA ILE A 322 -24.04 7.20 -4.57
C ILE A 322 -24.76 7.97 -3.46
N ARG A 323 -25.01 9.26 -3.70
CA ARG A 323 -25.80 10.11 -2.81
C ARG A 323 -27.24 10.28 -3.33
N GLN A 324 -28.18 10.57 -2.43
CA GLN A 324 -29.55 10.88 -2.83
C GLN A 324 -29.55 12.07 -3.79
N GLY A 325 -30.20 11.91 -4.95
CA GLY A 325 -30.23 12.92 -6.01
C GLY A 325 -29.17 12.74 -7.11
N GLU A 326 -28.25 11.78 -6.99
CA GLU A 326 -27.32 11.44 -8.07
C GLU A 326 -27.96 10.44 -9.04
N GLU A 327 -27.90 10.75 -10.35
CA GLU A 327 -28.35 9.85 -11.41
C GLU A 327 -27.27 8.81 -11.76
N ALA A 328 -26.97 7.91 -10.80
CA ALA A 328 -26.01 6.84 -10.98
C ALA A 328 -26.48 5.52 -10.35
N MET A 329 -26.06 4.40 -10.93
CA MET A 329 -26.33 3.08 -10.35
C MET A 329 -25.26 2.74 -9.30
N PRO A 330 -25.65 2.31 -8.08
CA PRO A 330 -24.68 1.95 -7.03
C PRO A 330 -23.90 0.67 -7.36
N LYS A 331 -24.44 -0.13 -8.28
CA LYS A 331 -23.87 -1.39 -8.75
C LYS A 331 -23.94 -1.42 -10.27
N THR A 332 -22.79 -1.60 -10.91
CA THR A 332 -22.71 -1.79 -12.36
C THR A 332 -21.99 -3.09 -12.66
N MET A 333 -22.63 -3.99 -13.43
CA MET A 333 -21.97 -5.22 -13.86
C MET A 333 -20.68 -4.89 -14.62
N SER A 334 -19.56 -5.52 -14.25
CA SER A 334 -18.28 -5.33 -14.94
C SER A 334 -18.24 -5.97 -16.34
N THR A 335 -19.39 -6.31 -16.92
CA THR A 335 -19.57 -7.00 -18.20
C THR A 335 -19.19 -6.11 -19.38
N SER A 336 -17.90 -5.84 -19.54
CA SER A 336 -17.39 -5.52 -20.86
C SER A 336 -17.40 -6.81 -21.68
N LYS A 337 -18.31 -6.92 -22.66
CA LYS A 337 -18.33 -7.98 -23.68
C LYS A 337 -16.95 -8.18 -24.35
N HIS A 338 -16.06 -7.18 -24.28
CA HIS A 338 -14.71 -7.20 -24.85
C HIS A 338 -13.63 -7.75 -23.90
N LYS A 339 -13.81 -7.68 -22.57
CA LYS A 339 -12.80 -8.17 -21.61
C LYS A 339 -12.92 -9.66 -21.32
N LYS A 340 -14.13 -10.25 -21.39
CA LYS A 340 -14.32 -11.70 -21.19
C LYS A 340 -13.52 -12.57 -22.18
N PRO A 341 -13.59 -12.37 -23.52
CA PRO A 341 -12.79 -13.17 -24.47
C PRO A 341 -11.28 -12.95 -24.33
N ARG A 342 -10.86 -11.71 -24.06
CA ARG A 342 -9.44 -11.36 -23.79
C ARG A 342 -8.90 -12.11 -22.58
N TRP A 343 -9.71 -12.23 -21.52
CA TRP A 343 -9.35 -13.00 -20.34
C TRP A 343 -9.19 -14.48 -20.65
N TYR A 344 -10.18 -15.13 -21.26
CA TYR A 344 -10.10 -16.57 -21.55
C TYR A 344 -8.84 -16.90 -22.36
N GLY A 345 -8.59 -16.14 -23.43
CA GLY A 345 -7.36 -16.32 -24.22
C GLY A 345 -6.08 -16.01 -23.45
N TRP A 346 -6.10 -15.05 -22.53
CA TRP A 346 -4.93 -14.72 -21.70
C TRP A 346 -4.64 -15.77 -20.64
N SER A 347 -5.66 -16.26 -19.95
CA SER A 347 -5.56 -17.31 -18.94
C SER A 347 -5.13 -18.64 -19.54
N ILE A 348 -5.56 -18.98 -20.76
CA ILE A 348 -5.09 -20.20 -21.46
C ILE A 348 -3.60 -20.08 -21.81
N ARG A 349 -3.14 -18.91 -22.28
CA ARG A 349 -1.72 -18.66 -22.60
C ARG A 349 -0.80 -18.67 -21.39
N HIS A 350 -1.35 -18.39 -20.21
CA HIS A 350 -0.63 -18.32 -18.94
C HIS A 350 -1.10 -19.39 -17.96
N ALA A 351 -1.86 -20.39 -18.42
CA ALA A 351 -2.11 -21.54 -17.59
C ALA A 351 -0.75 -22.21 -17.36
N PRO A 352 -0.38 -22.57 -16.12
CA PRO A 352 0.75 -23.45 -15.93
C PRO A 352 0.41 -24.72 -16.71
N ILE A 353 1.11 -24.95 -17.82
CA ILE A 353 1.11 -26.25 -18.48
C ILE A 353 1.60 -27.17 -17.38
N THR A 354 0.73 -28.05 -16.89
CA THR A 354 1.08 -29.12 -15.98
C THR A 354 2.35 -29.75 -16.52
N ALA A 355 3.43 -29.71 -15.74
CA ALA A 355 4.67 -30.41 -16.07
C ALA A 355 4.30 -31.85 -16.44
N GLY A 356 4.69 -32.27 -17.63
CA GLY A 356 4.54 -33.64 -18.10
C GLY A 356 5.41 -34.61 -17.33
#